data_AF-A0A0K0DL67-F1
#
_entry.id   AF-A0A0K0DL67-F1
#
_cell.length_a   1.000
_cell.length_b   1.000
_cell.length_c   1.000
_cell.angle_alpha   90.00
_cell.angle_beta   90.00
_cell.angle_gamma   90.00
#
_symmetry.space_group_name_H-M   'P 1'
#
loop_
_entity.id
_entity.type
_entity.pdbx_description
1 polymer ?
#
loop_
_entity_poly.entity_id
_entity_poly.type
_entity_poly.pdbx_seq_one_letter_code
_entity_poly.pdbx_strand_id
1 'polypeptide(L)'
;MFRRFLVLFTFNSISALSSEDELTVPAVRVVRLQVDYPNASIADVHGNHKWNSIMRNSVIASLRFVNKHWLICGNGPNSERPILTDFLNKTLLLRQFRPGNECGKAQVTGEIVGDNYYRINVTFIAERDPIRNVKVEATSTVFAVCQIGLKGGIFQYTNALKALGKPFTMLSFDEAYFCYKGAVLVDGDKCRKEYKLRDHPIIERLCASGSFFNTKSDTCEPCSRGYYQPEPGMNTCIRCPDELTTASKGAVNESFCIPVCPAGFFFDYASRICEPCSLRGYQPESGLDRCIPCPSSTVPIYLNSTRIEHCLEKCFPGWQRSLDGSRCEPCAVGSFKSKEDSVCMLCPSGWTTLNKASKHLNDCSIKICYPGTFLNTSTLQCHPCDYGLYMDEYDGRICKLCPISTTTYQLGMVVTDIDLSINELY
;
A
#
# COMPACT_ATOMS: atom_id res chain seq x y z
N MET A 1 33.17 -63.43 -47.16
CA MET A 1 31.77 -63.06 -47.46
C MET A 1 31.25 -62.16 -46.34
N PHE A 2 30.75 -60.97 -46.72
CA PHE A 2 29.80 -60.04 -46.08
C PHE A 2 29.75 -59.91 -44.53
N ARG A 3 30.03 -58.76 -43.85
CA ARG A 3 29.58 -57.33 -43.90
C ARG A 3 28.46 -57.02 -42.87
N ARG A 4 28.60 -55.86 -42.18
CA ARG A 4 27.58 -54.99 -41.49
C ARG A 4 27.33 -55.28 -39.98
N PHE A 5 27.04 -54.32 -39.07
CA PHE A 5 27.04 -52.84 -38.97
C PHE A 5 26.63 -52.44 -37.51
N LEU A 6 27.01 -51.24 -37.03
CA LEU A 6 26.33 -50.36 -36.04
C LEU A 6 26.24 -50.87 -34.56
N VAL A 7 26.40 -50.12 -33.46
CA VAL A 7 26.32 -48.67 -33.13
C VAL A 7 27.26 -48.39 -31.93
N LEU A 8 28.00 -47.28 -31.97
CA LEU A 8 28.65 -46.63 -30.82
C LEU A 8 27.59 -45.86 -30.02
N PHE A 9 27.42 -46.18 -28.73
CA PHE A 9 26.87 -45.23 -27.75
C PHE A 9 27.77 -45.21 -26.53
N THR A 10 28.55 -44.14 -26.45
CA THR A 10 29.28 -43.68 -25.27
C THR A 10 28.26 -43.24 -24.21
N PHE A 11 28.27 -43.88 -23.04
CA PHE A 11 27.64 -43.31 -21.85
C PHE A 11 28.67 -42.52 -21.06
N ASN A 12 28.36 -41.23 -20.97
CA ASN A 12 29.14 -40.17 -20.35
C ASN A 12 29.45 -40.44 -18.88
N SER A 13 30.73 -40.34 -18.54
CA SER A 13 31.17 -39.92 -17.21
C SER A 13 30.62 -38.51 -16.97
N ILE A 14 29.57 -38.40 -16.16
CA ILE A 14 29.10 -37.12 -15.63
C ILE A 14 30.18 -36.66 -14.65
N SER A 15 31.19 -35.99 -15.18
CA SER A 15 32.05 -35.10 -14.41
C SER A 15 31.13 -33.97 -13.97
N ALA A 16 30.86 -33.90 -12.67
CA ALA A 16 30.20 -32.77 -12.05
C ALA A 16 31.04 -31.52 -12.34
N LEU A 17 30.66 -30.81 -13.39
CA LEU A 17 31.20 -29.50 -13.71
C LEU A 17 30.62 -28.55 -12.66
N SER A 18 31.47 -28.11 -11.73
CA SER A 18 31.16 -27.05 -10.77
C SER A 18 30.68 -25.82 -11.52
N SER A 19 29.37 -25.56 -11.50
CA SER A 19 28.76 -24.36 -12.06
C SER A 19 28.89 -23.18 -11.08
N GLU A 20 30.13 -22.81 -10.75
CA GLU A 20 30.48 -21.59 -10.00
C GLU A 20 31.25 -20.60 -10.89
N ASP A 21 30.83 -20.42 -12.14
CA ASP A 21 31.20 -19.20 -12.89
C ASP A 21 30.34 -18.05 -12.34
N GLU A 22 30.83 -17.50 -11.23
CA GLU A 22 30.33 -16.30 -10.57
C GLU A 22 30.08 -15.17 -11.56
N LEU A 23 28.98 -14.47 -11.33
CA LEU A 23 28.49 -13.31 -12.08
C LEU A 23 29.44 -12.10 -11.90
N THR A 24 30.66 -12.19 -12.43
CA THR A 24 31.68 -11.14 -12.41
C THR A 24 31.52 -10.23 -13.62
N VAL A 25 31.66 -8.92 -13.40
CA VAL A 25 31.62 -7.89 -14.44
C VAL A 25 32.95 -7.14 -14.47
N PRO A 26 33.39 -6.58 -15.61
CA PRO A 26 34.63 -5.83 -15.66
C PRO A 26 34.57 -4.59 -14.74
N ALA A 27 35.61 -4.39 -13.93
CA ALA A 27 35.79 -3.17 -13.13
C ALA A 27 36.03 -1.95 -14.02
N VAL A 28 35.63 -0.79 -13.51
CA VAL A 28 35.87 0.52 -14.15
C VAL A 28 37.33 0.89 -13.95
N ARG A 29 38.09 0.97 -15.04
CA ARG A 29 39.50 1.39 -15.02
C ARG A 29 39.57 2.91 -15.00
N VAL A 30 40.22 3.46 -13.98
CA VAL A 30 40.50 4.88 -13.85
C VAL A 30 42.01 5.08 -13.98
N VAL A 31 42.41 5.96 -14.89
CA VAL A 31 43.81 6.30 -15.15
C VAL A 31 44.07 7.72 -14.68
N ARG A 32 45.20 7.92 -13.99
CA ARG A 32 45.77 9.21 -13.65
C ARG A 32 47.06 9.42 -14.44
N LEU A 33 47.06 10.44 -15.29
CA LEU A 33 48.26 10.95 -15.96
C LEU A 33 48.77 12.16 -15.20
N GLN A 34 50.07 12.21 -14.96
CA GLN A 34 50.74 13.37 -14.41
C GLN A 34 51.78 13.87 -15.41
N VAL A 35 51.69 15.16 -15.74
CA VAL A 35 52.62 15.85 -16.62
C VAL A 35 53.26 17.00 -15.84
N ASP A 36 54.58 16.95 -15.75
CA ASP A 36 55.39 17.86 -14.96
C ASP A 36 56.11 18.87 -15.85
N TYR A 37 56.08 20.13 -15.43
CA TYR A 37 56.62 21.28 -16.13
C TYR A 37 57.65 21.98 -15.23
N PRO A 38 58.94 21.59 -15.31
CA PRO A 38 59.97 22.05 -14.37
C PRO A 38 60.47 23.48 -14.59
N ASN A 39 60.06 24.13 -15.69
CA ASN A 39 60.45 25.51 -16.05
C ASN A 39 59.21 26.36 -16.35
N ALA A 40 58.17 26.23 -15.51
CA ALA A 40 56.93 26.97 -15.64
C ALA A 40 57.05 28.39 -15.06
N SER A 41 56.53 29.39 -15.77
CA SER A 41 56.43 30.76 -15.29
C SER A 41 55.22 30.91 -14.36
N ILE A 42 55.45 30.79 -13.05
CA ILE A 42 54.38 30.87 -12.04
C ILE A 42 53.75 32.27 -12.00
N ALA A 43 54.52 33.32 -12.30
CA ALA A 43 54.00 34.69 -12.41
C ALA A 43 52.92 34.82 -13.51
N ASP A 44 53.15 34.22 -14.69
CA ASP A 44 52.18 34.24 -15.79
C ASP A 44 50.94 33.37 -15.50
N VAL A 45 51.13 32.28 -14.74
CA VAL A 45 50.04 31.42 -14.27
C VAL A 45 49.14 32.17 -13.28
N HIS A 46 49.73 32.85 -12.28
CA HIS A 46 49.00 33.64 -11.29
C HIS A 46 48.35 34.90 -11.89
N GLY A 47 48.99 35.51 -12.89
CA GLY A 47 48.48 36.71 -13.56
C GLY A 47 47.19 36.48 -14.36
N ASN A 48 46.80 35.22 -14.60
CA ASN A 48 45.60 34.89 -15.36
C ASN A 48 44.49 34.30 -14.48
N HIS A 49 43.51 35.14 -14.11
CA HIS A 49 42.36 34.73 -13.30
C HIS A 49 41.50 33.59 -13.90
N LYS A 50 41.66 33.26 -15.20
CA LYS A 50 40.95 32.15 -15.87
C LYS A 50 41.84 30.92 -16.11
N TRP A 51 43.05 30.88 -15.56
CA TRP A 51 44.04 29.84 -15.80
C TRP A 51 43.48 28.42 -15.67
N ASN A 52 42.78 28.11 -14.58
CA ASN A 52 42.21 26.77 -14.34
C ASN A 52 41.25 26.32 -15.45
N SER A 53 40.41 27.22 -15.96
CA SER A 53 39.49 26.90 -17.05
C SER A 53 40.24 26.71 -18.38
N ILE A 54 41.24 27.54 -18.65
CA ILE A 54 42.04 27.49 -19.86
C ILE A 54 42.84 26.18 -19.92
N MET A 55 43.53 25.86 -18.83
CA MET A 55 44.30 24.63 -18.66
C MET A 55 43.39 23.41 -18.84
N ARG A 56 42.26 23.36 -18.11
CA ARG A 56 41.29 22.27 -18.22
C ARG A 56 40.80 22.05 -19.66
N ASN A 57 40.37 23.13 -20.32
CA ASN A 57 39.83 23.03 -21.68
C ASN A 57 40.91 22.59 -22.68
N SER A 58 42.14 23.08 -22.53
CA SER A 58 43.27 22.66 -23.37
C SER A 58 43.56 21.17 -23.20
N VAL A 59 43.67 20.69 -21.96
CA VAL A 59 43.99 19.28 -21.67
C VAL A 59 42.86 18.36 -22.13
N ILE A 60 41.59 18.72 -21.94
CA ILE A 60 40.45 17.94 -22.45
C ILE A 60 40.45 17.90 -23.99
N ALA A 61 40.79 19.00 -24.66
CA ALA A 61 40.91 19.03 -26.12
C ALA A 61 42.04 18.10 -26.63
N SER A 62 43.19 18.11 -25.93
CA SER A 62 44.30 17.18 -26.18
C SER A 62 43.86 15.72 -26.06
N LEU A 63 43.13 15.36 -24.99
CA LEU A 63 42.60 14.01 -24.81
C LEU A 63 41.58 13.64 -25.88
N ARG A 64 40.68 14.55 -26.27
CA ARG A 64 39.72 14.34 -27.36
C ARG A 64 40.41 14.06 -28.68
N PHE A 65 41.49 14.79 -28.97
CA PHE A 65 42.27 14.57 -30.19
C PHE A 65 42.91 13.17 -30.21
N VAL A 66 43.49 12.74 -29.08
CA VAL A 66 44.02 11.37 -28.94
C VAL A 66 42.88 10.36 -29.08
N ASN A 67 41.76 10.58 -28.39
CA ASN A 67 40.61 9.68 -28.37
C ASN A 67 39.94 9.49 -29.74
N LYS A 68 40.01 10.51 -30.60
CA LYS A 68 39.53 10.45 -31.98
C LYS A 68 40.29 9.44 -32.84
N HIS A 69 41.56 9.18 -32.52
CA HIS A 69 42.42 8.26 -33.28
C HIS A 69 42.60 6.91 -32.57
N TRP A 70 42.62 6.92 -31.24
CA TRP A 70 42.80 5.77 -30.38
C TRP A 70 41.71 5.79 -29.32
N LEU A 71 40.91 4.74 -29.18
CA LEU A 71 39.81 4.73 -28.21
C LEU A 71 40.34 4.58 -26.78
N ILE A 72 40.85 5.67 -26.19
CA ILE A 72 41.48 5.71 -24.86
C ILE A 72 40.46 5.86 -23.72
N CYS A 73 39.27 6.42 -23.98
CA CYS A 73 38.29 6.74 -22.94
C CYS A 73 37.14 5.71 -22.88
N GLY A 74 36.95 5.15 -21.69
CA GLY A 74 35.94 4.14 -21.38
C GLY A 74 34.60 4.74 -20.94
N ASN A 75 33.58 3.88 -20.83
CA ASN A 75 32.25 4.26 -20.35
C ASN A 75 32.26 4.48 -18.84
N GLY A 76 31.61 5.55 -18.37
CA GLY A 76 31.31 5.72 -16.94
C GLY A 76 30.07 4.93 -16.49
N PRO A 77 29.82 4.83 -15.18
CA PRO A 77 28.74 4.01 -14.60
C PRO A 77 27.32 4.39 -15.03
N ASN A 78 27.11 5.61 -15.56
CA ASN A 78 25.80 6.10 -15.98
C ASN A 78 25.58 6.08 -17.50
N SER A 79 26.50 5.48 -18.26
CA SER A 79 26.46 5.51 -19.74
C SER A 79 25.89 4.24 -20.39
N GLU A 80 25.60 3.19 -19.63
CA GLU A 80 24.93 1.99 -20.14
C GLU A 80 23.90 1.49 -19.10
N ARG A 81 22.62 1.51 -19.48
CA ARG A 81 21.61 0.64 -18.88
C ARG A 81 22.01 -0.81 -19.18
N PRO A 82 21.74 -1.78 -18.28
CA PRO A 82 21.88 -3.18 -18.63
C PRO A 82 20.88 -3.48 -19.75
N ILE A 83 21.40 -3.87 -20.90
CA ILE A 83 20.61 -4.59 -21.90
C ILE A 83 20.29 -5.94 -21.26
N LEU A 84 19.12 -6.02 -20.64
CA LEU A 84 18.46 -7.28 -20.36
C LEU A 84 17.90 -7.78 -21.70
N THR A 85 18.79 -8.24 -22.60
CA THR A 85 18.35 -9.04 -23.75
C THR A 85 18.15 -10.44 -23.24
N ASP A 86 16.91 -10.68 -22.85
CA ASP A 86 16.11 -11.82 -23.29
C ASP A 86 16.95 -12.91 -23.99
N PHE A 87 17.14 -14.02 -23.29
CA PHE A 87 17.62 -15.26 -23.87
C PHE A 87 16.52 -15.80 -24.77
N LEU A 88 16.37 -15.24 -25.98
CA LEU A 88 15.79 -15.88 -27.15
C LEU A 88 15.97 -14.95 -28.35
N ASN A 89 16.84 -15.37 -29.27
CA ASN A 89 17.07 -14.89 -30.64
C ASN A 89 18.38 -14.12 -30.87
N LYS A 90 19.42 -14.92 -31.02
CA LYS A 90 20.58 -14.66 -31.87
C LYS A 90 20.07 -14.31 -33.28
N THR A 91 20.28 -13.08 -33.77
CA THR A 91 20.79 -12.72 -35.12
C THR A 91 20.80 -11.19 -35.31
N LEU A 92 22.01 -10.63 -35.43
CA LEU A 92 22.43 -9.43 -36.18
C LEU A 92 21.58 -8.14 -36.15
N LEU A 93 22.10 -7.13 -35.42
CA LEU A 93 22.44 -5.82 -35.98
C LEU A 93 23.67 -5.25 -35.24
N LEU A 94 24.86 -5.75 -35.59
CA LEU A 94 26.12 -5.10 -35.27
C LEU A 94 26.35 -3.93 -36.24
N ARG A 95 25.81 -2.75 -35.93
CA ARG A 95 26.36 -1.48 -36.43
C ARG A 95 25.92 -0.30 -35.55
N GLN A 96 26.90 0.17 -34.79
CA GLN A 96 27.17 1.58 -34.49
C GLN A 96 26.02 2.43 -33.92
N PHE A 97 25.93 2.44 -32.59
CA PHE A 97 25.68 3.67 -31.84
C PHE A 97 26.35 3.54 -30.45
N ARG A 98 27.69 3.66 -30.39
CA ARG A 98 28.34 4.05 -29.12
C ARG A 98 28.19 5.57 -29.02
N PRO A 99 27.37 6.14 -28.13
CA PRO A 99 27.45 7.57 -27.84
C PRO A 99 28.88 7.86 -27.39
N GLY A 100 29.53 8.82 -28.06
CA GLY A 100 30.98 9.04 -27.96
C GLY A 100 31.46 9.28 -26.53
N ASN A 101 32.36 8.40 -26.07
CA ASN A 101 33.18 8.66 -24.88
C ASN A 101 34.24 9.71 -25.21
N GLU A 102 33.86 10.98 -25.27
CA GLU A 102 34.76 12.07 -25.72
C GLU A 102 35.79 12.50 -24.66
N CYS A 103 36.12 11.66 -23.67
CA CYS A 103 36.94 12.05 -22.51
C CYS A 103 36.44 13.30 -21.76
N GLY A 104 35.23 13.81 -22.05
CA GLY A 104 34.74 15.11 -21.57
C GLY A 104 34.48 15.16 -20.07
N LYS A 105 34.40 13.98 -19.42
CA LYS A 105 34.29 13.83 -17.96
C LYS A 105 35.64 13.75 -17.26
N ALA A 106 36.76 13.91 -17.96
CA ALA A 106 38.09 13.91 -17.35
C ALA A 106 38.20 15.05 -16.32
N GLN A 107 38.72 14.70 -15.14
CA GLN A 107 39.06 15.66 -14.11
C GLN A 107 40.49 16.13 -14.34
N VAL A 108 40.66 17.43 -14.58
CA VAL A 108 41.97 18.07 -14.76
C VAL A 108 42.21 19.01 -13.59
N THR A 109 43.35 18.83 -12.94
CA THR A 109 43.82 19.66 -11.84
C THR A 109 45.26 20.07 -12.09
N GLY A 110 45.65 21.23 -11.56
CA GLY A 110 46.99 21.74 -11.67
C GLY A 110 47.46 22.21 -10.31
N GLU A 111 48.73 21.97 -10.01
CA GLU A 111 49.35 22.31 -8.73
C GLU A 111 50.73 22.94 -8.94
N ILE A 112 51.06 23.90 -8.08
CA ILE A 112 52.37 24.57 -8.06
C ILE A 112 53.22 23.82 -7.03
N VAL A 113 54.30 23.20 -7.50
CA VAL A 113 55.16 22.33 -6.67
C VAL A 113 56.42 23.08 -6.20
N GLY A 114 56.64 24.30 -6.71
CA GLY A 114 57.74 25.19 -6.33
C GLY A 114 57.76 26.44 -7.20
N ASP A 115 58.84 27.23 -7.10
CA ASP A 115 58.91 28.56 -7.70
C ASP A 115 58.85 28.57 -9.24
N ASN A 116 59.32 27.52 -9.90
CA ASN A 116 59.30 27.35 -11.36
C ASN A 116 58.73 25.99 -11.79
N TYR A 117 57.98 25.32 -10.92
CA TYR A 117 57.51 23.96 -11.17
C TYR A 117 55.99 23.88 -11.12
N TYR A 118 55.40 23.44 -12.22
CA TYR A 118 53.96 23.23 -12.31
C TYR A 118 53.66 21.78 -12.70
N ARG A 119 52.63 21.21 -12.09
CA ARG A 119 52.22 19.83 -12.32
C ARG A 119 50.76 19.79 -12.72
N ILE A 120 50.47 19.05 -13.79
CA ILE A 120 49.10 18.80 -14.26
C ILE A 120 48.75 17.34 -13.99
N ASN A 121 47.67 17.13 -13.26
CA ASN A 121 47.09 15.81 -13.00
C ASN A 121 45.78 15.68 -13.78
N VAL A 122 45.66 14.59 -14.54
CA VAL A 122 44.50 14.27 -15.37
C VAL A 122 43.98 12.91 -14.96
N THR A 123 42.75 12.85 -14.46
CA THR A 123 42.09 11.60 -14.09
C THR A 123 40.89 11.35 -14.99
N PHE A 124 40.84 10.20 -15.66
CA PHE A 124 39.71 9.84 -16.52
C PHE A 124 39.46 8.33 -16.53
N ILE A 125 38.24 7.95 -16.91
CA ILE A 125 37.87 6.55 -17.10
C ILE A 125 38.47 6.09 -18.42
N ALA A 126 39.37 5.12 -18.35
CA ALA A 126 40.11 4.61 -19.49
C ALA A 126 39.47 3.33 -20.03
N GLU A 127 39.59 3.13 -21.35
CA GLU A 127 39.26 1.84 -21.98
C GLU A 127 40.30 0.79 -21.57
N ARG A 128 39.93 -0.49 -21.62
CA ARG A 128 40.84 -1.58 -21.30
C ARG A 128 41.90 -1.74 -22.38
N ASP A 129 43.12 -2.01 -21.95
CA ASP A 129 44.18 -2.43 -22.86
C ASP A 129 43.92 -3.86 -23.33
N PRO A 130 44.23 -4.20 -24.60
CA PRO A 130 44.76 -3.29 -25.61
C PRO A 130 43.67 -2.41 -26.25
N ILE A 131 43.94 -1.09 -26.31
CA ILE A 131 43.08 -0.14 -27.03
C ILE A 131 43.32 -0.23 -28.53
N ARG A 132 42.26 0.04 -29.31
CA ARG A 132 42.29 -0.05 -30.78
C ARG A 132 42.37 1.33 -31.41
N ASN A 133 43.11 1.41 -32.51
CA ASN A 133 43.06 2.57 -33.39
C ASN A 133 41.75 2.55 -34.19
N VAL A 134 41.18 3.74 -34.42
CA VAL A 134 39.88 3.90 -35.09
C VAL A 134 39.98 3.62 -36.60
N LYS A 135 41.14 3.85 -37.22
CA LYS A 135 41.34 3.80 -38.68
C LYS A 135 42.18 2.63 -39.18
N VAL A 136 43.05 2.08 -38.33
CA VAL A 136 43.95 0.98 -38.67
C VAL A 136 43.78 -0.16 -37.68
N GLU A 137 44.08 -1.40 -38.09
CA GLU A 137 44.05 -2.59 -37.22
C GLU A 137 45.25 -2.65 -36.25
N ALA A 138 45.62 -1.50 -35.68
CA ALA A 138 46.68 -1.40 -34.69
C ALA A 138 46.10 -1.42 -33.27
N THR A 139 46.81 -2.09 -32.37
CA THR A 139 46.52 -2.11 -30.93
C THR A 139 47.68 -1.50 -30.15
N SER A 140 47.39 -0.89 -29.01
CA SER A 140 48.39 -0.30 -28.12
C SER A 140 47.86 -0.23 -26.69
N THR A 141 48.64 0.33 -25.76
CA THR A 141 48.19 0.63 -24.41
C THR A 141 47.85 2.10 -24.27
N VAL A 142 46.95 2.45 -23.34
CA VAL A 142 46.63 3.85 -23.02
C VAL A 142 47.89 4.62 -22.66
N PHE A 143 48.79 4.03 -21.86
CA PHE A 143 50.09 4.64 -21.53
C PHE A 143 50.92 4.96 -22.77
N ALA A 144 51.13 3.98 -23.66
CA ALA A 144 51.97 4.16 -24.84
C ALA A 144 51.41 5.25 -25.77
N VAL A 145 50.09 5.26 -25.98
CA VAL A 145 49.42 6.28 -26.82
C VAL A 145 49.53 7.67 -26.19
N CYS A 146 49.30 7.81 -24.89
CA CYS A 146 49.45 9.08 -24.19
C CYS A 146 50.92 9.57 -24.18
N GLN A 147 51.87 8.66 -24.02
CA GLN A 147 53.31 8.95 -24.04
C GLN A 147 53.79 9.39 -25.44
N ILE A 148 53.26 8.78 -26.50
CA ILE A 148 53.48 9.25 -27.88
C ILE A 148 52.85 10.62 -28.07
N GLY A 149 51.64 10.84 -27.54
CA GLY A 149 50.96 12.14 -27.59
C GLY A 149 51.75 13.25 -26.89
N LEU A 150 52.36 12.96 -25.75
CA LEU A 150 53.26 13.89 -25.06
C LEU A 150 54.48 14.24 -25.92
N LYS A 151 55.16 13.23 -26.49
CA LYS A 151 56.31 13.44 -27.39
C LYS A 151 55.94 14.22 -28.65
N GLY A 152 54.71 14.05 -29.15
CA GLY A 152 54.14 14.79 -30.27
C GLY A 152 53.64 16.20 -29.91
N GLY A 153 53.84 16.66 -28.67
CA GLY A 153 53.47 18.02 -28.23
C GLY A 153 51.97 18.23 -28.02
N ILE A 154 51.17 17.17 -27.94
CA ILE A 154 49.70 17.28 -27.85
C ILE A 154 49.27 17.99 -26.55
N PHE A 155 50.05 17.88 -25.47
CA PHE A 155 49.81 18.59 -24.19
C PHE A 155 50.41 20.02 -24.15
N GLN A 156 50.89 20.53 -25.28
CA GLN A 156 51.35 21.91 -25.46
C GLN A 156 50.67 22.59 -26.67
N TYR A 157 49.61 21.97 -27.20
CA TYR A 157 49.01 22.35 -28.47
C TYR A 157 48.36 23.74 -28.49
N THR A 158 47.98 24.27 -27.33
CA THR A 158 47.35 25.59 -27.24
C THR A 158 48.35 26.67 -26.86
N ASN A 159 48.22 27.85 -27.48
CA ASN A 159 49.00 29.05 -27.11
C ASN A 159 48.89 29.39 -25.62
N ALA A 160 47.81 28.94 -24.98
CA ALA A 160 47.51 29.10 -23.57
C ALA A 160 48.49 28.39 -22.62
N LEU A 161 49.04 27.22 -22.99
CA LEU A 161 49.93 26.45 -22.10
C LEU A 161 51.41 26.81 -22.25
N LYS A 162 51.75 27.81 -23.09
CA LYS A 162 53.14 28.26 -23.30
C LYS A 162 53.82 28.74 -22.01
N ALA A 163 53.05 29.31 -21.08
CA ALA A 163 53.54 29.75 -19.77
C ALA A 163 54.18 28.60 -18.95
N LEU A 164 53.81 27.35 -19.22
CA LEU A 164 54.37 26.19 -18.52
C LEU A 164 55.72 25.71 -19.09
N GLY A 165 56.14 26.21 -20.25
CA GLY A 165 57.36 25.73 -20.91
C GLY A 165 57.26 24.28 -21.37
N LYS A 166 58.41 23.60 -21.48
CA LYS A 166 58.50 22.20 -21.93
C LYS A 166 58.18 21.22 -20.80
N PRO A 167 57.30 20.22 -21.02
CA PRO A 167 57.07 19.17 -20.05
C PRO A 167 58.28 18.24 -19.98
N PHE A 168 58.37 17.46 -18.90
CA PHE A 168 59.26 16.30 -18.88
C PHE A 168 58.94 15.32 -20.02
N THR A 169 59.96 14.57 -20.44
CA THR A 169 59.87 13.66 -21.60
C THR A 169 59.07 12.40 -21.31
N MET A 170 58.88 12.08 -20.03
CA MET A 170 58.13 10.92 -19.56
C MET A 170 56.99 11.40 -18.68
N LEU A 171 55.77 10.95 -18.96
CA LEU A 171 54.63 11.16 -18.06
C LEU A 171 54.63 10.11 -16.96
N SER A 172 54.11 10.47 -15.79
CA SER A 172 53.77 9.48 -14.75
C SER A 172 52.35 8.96 -15.01
N PHE A 173 52.17 7.66 -14.78
CA PHE A 173 50.95 6.92 -15.11
C PHE A 173 50.60 6.01 -13.95
N ASP A 174 49.46 6.28 -13.32
CA ASP A 174 48.88 5.43 -12.30
C ASP A 174 47.52 4.93 -12.78
N GLU A 175 47.18 3.69 -12.44
CA GLU A 175 45.86 3.14 -12.72
C GLU A 175 45.27 2.47 -11.49
N ALA A 176 43.95 2.53 -11.39
CA ALA A 176 43.20 1.87 -10.36
C ALA A 176 41.87 1.36 -10.94
N TYR A 177 41.42 0.23 -10.41
CA TYR A 177 40.18 -0.41 -10.80
C TYR A 177 39.15 -0.22 -9.70
N PHE A 178 37.99 0.30 -10.07
CA PHE A 178 36.90 0.59 -9.15
C PHE A 178 35.66 -0.20 -9.52
N CYS A 179 34.99 -0.70 -8.49
CA CYS A 179 33.72 -1.37 -8.62
C CYS A 179 32.54 -0.44 -8.38
N TYR A 180 31.41 -0.81 -8.96
CA TYR A 180 30.14 -0.18 -8.66
C TYR A 180 29.79 -0.35 -7.17
N LYS A 181 28.95 0.55 -6.65
CA LYS A 181 28.47 0.46 -5.26
C LYS A 181 27.84 -0.92 -5.01
N GLY A 182 28.34 -1.64 -4.00
CA GLY A 182 27.87 -3.00 -3.66
C GLY A 182 28.58 -4.14 -4.39
N ALA A 183 29.62 -3.86 -5.17
CA ALA A 183 30.50 -4.87 -5.76
C ALA A 183 31.91 -4.77 -5.17
N VAL A 184 32.58 -5.91 -5.04
CA VAL A 184 33.94 -6.02 -4.51
C VAL A 184 34.90 -6.30 -5.66
N LEU A 185 36.07 -5.66 -5.61
CA LEU A 185 37.15 -5.90 -6.56
C LEU A 185 37.73 -7.29 -6.32
N VAL A 186 37.69 -8.10 -7.36
CA VAL A 186 38.18 -9.49 -7.39
C VAL A 186 39.16 -9.61 -8.55
N ASP A 187 40.19 -10.43 -8.39
CA ASP A 187 41.26 -10.63 -9.38
C ASP A 187 42.00 -9.33 -9.80
N GLY A 188 41.82 -8.23 -9.05
CA GLY A 188 42.46 -6.93 -9.32
C GLY A 188 41.81 -6.10 -10.43
N ASP A 189 41.03 -6.70 -11.33
CA ASP A 189 40.40 -6.00 -12.46
C ASP A 189 38.94 -6.40 -12.72
N LYS A 190 38.36 -7.30 -11.94
CA LYS A 190 36.95 -7.68 -12.04
C LYS A 190 36.19 -7.21 -10.83
N CYS A 191 34.90 -7.01 -11.01
CA CYS A 191 33.97 -6.76 -9.94
C CYS A 191 33.08 -7.97 -9.80
N ARG A 192 33.18 -8.63 -8.66
CA ARG A 192 32.16 -9.57 -8.24
C ARG A 192 31.07 -8.73 -7.59
N LYS A 193 29.84 -8.87 -8.06
CA LYS A 193 28.73 -8.42 -7.23
C LYS A 193 28.84 -9.19 -5.94
N GLU A 194 29.02 -8.49 -4.84
CA GLU A 194 28.74 -9.10 -3.57
C GLU A 194 27.25 -9.41 -3.63
N TYR A 195 26.89 -10.64 -3.97
CA TYR A 195 25.76 -11.26 -3.32
C TYR A 195 26.18 -11.37 -1.85
N LYS A 196 26.19 -10.23 -1.14
CA LYS A 196 25.72 -10.29 0.23
C LYS A 196 24.42 -11.07 0.11
N LEU A 197 24.21 -12.06 0.95
CA LEU A 197 22.89 -12.62 1.20
C LEU A 197 21.97 -11.48 1.69
N ARG A 198 21.58 -10.61 0.77
CA ARG A 198 20.84 -9.34 0.92
C ARG A 198 20.12 -8.99 -0.39
N ASP A 199 19.98 -9.96 -1.30
CA ASP A 199 18.98 -9.95 -2.39
C ASP A 199 18.13 -11.25 -2.40
N HIS A 200 17.90 -11.84 -1.22
CA HIS A 200 16.52 -11.79 -0.72
C HIS A 200 16.48 -10.54 0.15
N PRO A 201 15.42 -9.73 0.04
CA PRO A 201 15.45 -8.33 0.43
C PRO A 201 15.93 -8.19 1.87
N ILE A 202 16.69 -7.14 2.17
CA ILE A 202 16.80 -6.60 3.54
C ILE A 202 15.46 -5.89 3.90
N ILE A 203 14.36 -6.57 3.58
CA ILE A 203 13.00 -6.37 4.01
C ILE A 203 12.52 -7.77 4.42
N GLU A 204 13.29 -8.52 5.22
CA GLU A 204 12.77 -9.76 5.82
C GLU A 204 13.47 -10.20 7.11
N ARG A 205 14.11 -9.27 7.84
CA ARG A 205 14.35 -9.47 9.29
C ARG A 205 14.22 -8.21 10.14
N LEU A 206 13.76 -7.12 9.55
CA LEU A 206 13.25 -5.98 10.29
C LEU A 206 11.73 -6.15 10.27
N CYS A 207 11.14 -6.38 11.44
CA CYS A 207 9.69 -6.44 11.52
C CYS A 207 9.12 -5.12 11.03
N ALA A 208 8.10 -5.19 10.17
CA ALA A 208 7.41 -3.99 9.71
C ALA A 208 6.88 -3.21 10.91
N SER A 209 6.59 -1.92 10.71
CA SER A 209 5.88 -1.13 11.72
C SER A 209 4.60 -1.87 12.16
N GLY A 210 4.26 -1.72 13.43
CA GLY A 210 3.21 -2.46 14.09
C GLY A 210 3.61 -3.89 14.48
N SER A 211 4.84 -4.33 14.23
CA SER A 211 5.33 -5.65 14.64
C SER A 211 6.67 -5.55 15.38
N PHE A 212 6.96 -6.53 16.23
CA PHE A 212 8.21 -6.64 16.96
C PHE A 212 8.87 -8.00 16.69
N PHE A 213 10.20 -8.02 16.79
CA PHE A 213 10.97 -9.25 16.61
C PHE A 213 10.99 -10.10 17.88
N ASN A 214 10.35 -11.26 17.86
CA ASN A 214 10.36 -12.18 18.98
C ASN A 214 11.58 -13.11 18.90
N THR A 215 12.52 -12.89 19.81
CA THR A 215 13.79 -13.64 19.88
C THR A 215 13.65 -15.13 20.22
N LYS A 216 12.50 -15.55 20.77
CA LYS A 216 12.24 -16.96 21.12
C LYS A 216 11.69 -17.76 19.94
N SER A 217 10.89 -17.12 19.09
CA SER A 217 10.28 -17.73 17.90
C SER A 217 11.05 -17.44 16.61
N ASP A 218 12.04 -16.54 16.63
CA ASP A 218 12.80 -16.03 15.47
C ASP A 218 11.86 -15.48 14.36
N THR A 219 10.68 -15.00 14.74
CA THR A 219 9.65 -14.46 13.83
C THR A 219 9.19 -13.07 14.25
N CYS A 220 8.65 -12.33 13.28
CA CYS A 220 8.00 -11.04 13.50
C CYS A 220 6.57 -11.23 13.96
N GLU A 221 6.26 -10.76 15.15
CA GLU A 221 4.93 -10.86 15.74
C GLU A 221 4.28 -9.46 15.78
N PRO A 222 3.01 -9.33 15.38
CA PRO A 222 2.32 -8.06 15.46
C PRO A 222 2.14 -7.63 16.92
N CYS A 223 2.24 -6.33 17.18
CA CYS A 223 1.99 -5.76 18.49
C CYS A 223 0.61 -6.16 19.00
N SER A 224 0.55 -6.63 20.25
CA SER A 224 -0.70 -7.01 20.90
C SER A 224 -1.60 -5.80 21.11
N ARG A 225 -2.88 -6.03 21.38
CA ARG A 225 -3.84 -4.94 21.61
C ARG A 225 -3.40 -4.06 22.79
N GLY A 226 -3.53 -2.75 22.62
CA GLY A 226 -3.02 -1.76 23.57
C GLY A 226 -1.54 -1.43 23.41
N TYR A 227 -0.91 -1.93 22.33
CA TYR A 227 0.45 -1.59 21.96
C TYR A 227 0.56 -1.22 20.49
N TYR A 228 1.49 -0.31 20.18
CA TYR A 228 1.80 0.12 18.82
C TYR A 228 3.32 0.18 18.59
N GLN A 229 3.75 0.21 17.34
CA GLN A 229 5.17 0.35 17.00
C GLN A 229 5.35 1.14 15.69
N PRO A 230 5.76 2.42 15.74
CA PRO A 230 5.92 3.23 14.54
C PRO A 230 7.17 2.88 13.74
N GLU A 231 8.25 2.49 14.42
CA GLU A 231 9.55 2.27 13.79
C GLU A 231 9.72 0.80 13.39
N PRO A 232 10.13 0.51 12.13
CA PRO A 232 10.43 -0.84 11.70
C PRO A 232 11.70 -1.38 12.38
N GLY A 233 11.76 -2.70 12.59
CA GLY A 233 12.95 -3.37 13.11
C GLY A 233 13.09 -3.38 14.63
N MET A 234 12.05 -2.99 15.34
CA MET A 234 12.04 -2.96 16.81
C MET A 234 11.80 -4.36 17.39
N ASN A 235 12.29 -4.57 18.61
CA ASN A 235 12.16 -5.83 19.37
C ASN A 235 11.09 -5.76 20.46
N THR A 236 10.42 -4.62 20.60
CA THR A 236 9.40 -4.35 21.62
C THR A 236 8.31 -3.46 21.02
N CYS A 237 7.11 -3.50 21.60
CA CYS A 237 6.03 -2.58 21.25
C CYS A 237 5.83 -1.54 22.36
N ILE A 238 5.38 -0.35 21.97
CA ILE A 238 5.10 0.78 22.85
C ILE A 238 3.67 0.63 23.37
N ARG A 239 3.46 0.80 24.68
CA ARG A 239 2.10 0.73 25.28
C ARG A 239 1.35 2.03 24.99
N CYS A 240 0.06 1.92 24.68
CA CYS A 240 -0.82 3.07 24.58
C CYS A 240 -0.90 3.86 25.90
N PRO A 241 -0.96 5.21 25.86
CA PRO A 241 -1.11 6.04 27.06
C PRO A 241 -2.50 5.90 27.69
N ASP A 242 -2.63 6.32 28.95
CA ASP A 242 -3.92 6.49 29.67
C ASP A 242 -4.87 5.28 29.64
N GLU A 243 -4.33 4.06 29.68
CA GLU A 243 -5.08 2.80 29.59
C GLU A 243 -5.95 2.66 28.32
N LEU A 244 -5.60 3.40 27.26
CA LEU A 244 -6.18 3.24 25.93
C LEU A 244 -5.78 1.89 25.34
N THR A 245 -6.55 1.42 24.36
CA THR A 245 -6.30 0.17 23.66
C THR A 245 -6.26 0.37 22.15
N THR A 246 -5.84 -0.64 21.41
CA THR A 246 -5.92 -0.63 19.95
C THR A 246 -7.03 -1.57 19.51
N ALA A 247 -7.81 -1.16 18.50
CA ALA A 247 -8.90 -1.97 17.97
C ALA A 247 -8.41 -3.33 17.44
N SER A 248 -7.24 -3.35 16.82
CA SER A 248 -6.61 -4.57 16.32
C SER A 248 -5.16 -4.70 16.80
N LYS A 249 -4.62 -5.91 16.63
CA LYS A 249 -3.17 -6.13 16.68
C LYS A 249 -2.50 -5.37 15.54
N GLY A 250 -1.20 -5.11 15.67
CA GLY A 250 -0.41 -4.54 14.57
C GLY A 250 -0.47 -3.02 14.44
N ALA A 251 -0.84 -2.29 15.51
CA ALA A 251 -0.98 -0.85 15.43
C ALA A 251 0.36 -0.17 15.13
N VAL A 252 0.39 0.71 14.13
CA VAL A 252 1.63 1.38 13.71
C VAL A 252 1.88 2.66 14.52
N ASN A 253 0.85 3.46 14.79
CA ASN A 253 1.01 4.76 15.43
C ASN A 253 0.15 4.90 16.68
N GLU A 254 0.49 5.87 17.54
CA GLU A 254 -0.27 6.23 18.73
C GLU A 254 -1.70 6.68 18.41
N SER A 255 -1.94 7.22 17.21
CA SER A 255 -3.28 7.61 16.74
C SER A 255 -4.28 6.44 16.65
N PHE A 256 -3.79 5.19 16.71
CA PHE A 256 -4.63 3.99 16.77
C PHE A 256 -5.03 3.60 18.21
N CYS A 257 -4.51 4.31 19.21
CA CYS A 257 -4.93 4.16 20.60
C CYS A 257 -6.30 4.84 20.79
N ILE A 258 -7.30 4.03 21.11
CA ILE A 258 -8.70 4.41 21.30
C ILE A 258 -9.16 4.10 22.73
N PRO A 259 -10.19 4.78 23.25
CA PRO A 259 -10.85 4.42 24.49
C PRO A 259 -11.33 2.97 24.49
N VAL A 260 -11.21 2.30 25.63
CA VAL A 260 -11.72 0.93 25.80
C VAL A 260 -13.24 0.96 25.88
N CYS A 261 -13.91 0.74 24.76
CA CYS A 261 -15.36 0.61 24.73
C CYS A 261 -15.80 -0.72 25.35
N PRO A 262 -16.85 -0.75 26.19
CA PRO A 262 -17.36 -1.99 26.76
C PRO A 262 -17.98 -2.91 25.69
N ALA A 263 -18.17 -4.19 26.02
CA ALA A 263 -18.85 -5.13 25.13
C ALA A 263 -20.25 -4.60 24.75
N GLY A 264 -20.64 -4.81 23.49
CA GLY A 264 -21.87 -4.28 22.90
C GLY A 264 -21.73 -2.86 22.32
N PHE A 265 -20.57 -2.23 22.53
CA PHE A 265 -20.24 -0.90 22.01
C PHE A 265 -19.01 -0.97 21.12
N PHE A 266 -18.87 0.02 20.23
CA PHE A 266 -17.71 0.21 19.40
C PHE A 266 -17.27 1.67 19.43
N PHE A 267 -15.98 1.92 19.22
CA PHE A 267 -15.47 3.28 19.10
C PHE A 267 -15.79 3.85 17.71
N ASP A 268 -16.56 4.93 17.66
CA ASP A 268 -16.85 5.63 16.42
C ASP A 268 -15.88 6.81 16.22
N TYR A 269 -15.14 6.80 15.11
CA TYR A 269 -14.15 7.85 14.83
C TYR A 269 -14.78 9.22 14.51
N ALA A 270 -16.05 9.26 14.09
CA ALA A 270 -16.72 10.52 13.77
C ALA A 270 -17.23 11.22 15.04
N SER A 271 -17.89 10.48 15.94
CA SER A 271 -18.37 11.03 17.21
C SER A 271 -17.32 11.03 18.32
N ARG A 272 -16.21 10.29 18.15
CA ARG A 272 -15.12 10.11 19.11
C ARG A 272 -15.57 9.56 20.47
N ILE A 273 -16.69 8.83 20.49
CA ILE A 273 -17.25 8.20 21.68
C ILE A 273 -17.57 6.73 21.42
N CYS A 274 -17.83 5.98 22.49
CA CYS A 274 -18.30 4.61 22.39
C CYS A 274 -19.79 4.59 22.08
N GLU A 275 -20.14 4.14 20.88
CA GLU A 275 -21.53 4.01 20.44
C GLU A 275 -22.01 2.56 20.55
N PRO A 276 -23.30 2.34 20.87
CA PRO A 276 -23.88 1.01 20.89
C PRO A 276 -23.97 0.43 19.48
N CYS A 277 -23.69 -0.86 19.31
CA CYS A 277 -23.72 -1.52 18.01
C CYS A 277 -25.05 -1.39 17.26
N SER A 278 -26.16 -1.31 17.99
CA SER A 278 -27.50 -1.06 17.45
C SER A 278 -27.81 -2.00 16.28
N LEU A 279 -28.41 -1.50 15.19
CA LEU A 279 -28.69 -2.30 14.00
C LEU A 279 -27.44 -2.74 13.22
N ARG A 280 -26.23 -2.27 13.58
CA ARG A 280 -24.99 -2.66 12.90
C ARG A 280 -24.53 -4.07 13.30
N GLY A 281 -25.01 -4.61 14.42
CA GLY A 281 -24.77 -6.00 14.82
C GLY A 281 -24.51 -6.18 16.32
N TYR A 282 -23.55 -7.04 16.66
CA TYR A 282 -23.20 -7.37 18.04
C TYR A 282 -21.68 -7.28 18.26
N GLN A 283 -21.26 -7.15 19.52
CA GLN A 283 -19.84 -7.07 19.88
C GLN A 283 -19.56 -7.77 21.22
N PRO A 284 -18.99 -8.99 21.22
CA PRO A 284 -18.67 -9.71 22.46
C PRO A 284 -17.47 -9.14 23.22
N GLU A 285 -16.50 -8.55 22.51
CA GLU A 285 -15.23 -8.10 23.10
C GLU A 285 -15.21 -6.59 23.32
N SER A 286 -14.52 -6.15 24.37
CA SER A 286 -14.26 -4.72 24.62
C SER A 286 -13.15 -4.16 23.73
N GLY A 287 -13.14 -2.84 23.57
CA GLY A 287 -12.03 -2.09 22.95
C GLY A 287 -11.95 -2.22 21.43
N LEU A 288 -13.08 -2.47 20.76
CA LEU A 288 -13.18 -2.59 19.30
C LEU A 288 -13.79 -1.32 18.69
N ASP A 289 -13.47 -1.08 17.42
CA ASP A 289 -13.92 0.08 16.63
C ASP A 289 -15.00 -0.28 15.60
N ARG A 290 -15.49 -1.53 15.64
CA ARG A 290 -16.56 -2.01 14.77
C ARG A 290 -17.36 -3.11 15.43
N CYS A 291 -18.59 -3.29 14.95
CA CYS A 291 -19.47 -4.37 15.36
C CYS A 291 -19.39 -5.53 14.37
N ILE A 292 -19.65 -6.74 14.87
CA ILE A 292 -19.79 -7.94 14.05
C ILE A 292 -21.22 -7.94 13.49
N PRO A 293 -21.41 -7.91 12.16
CA PRO A 293 -22.74 -7.93 11.58
C PRO A 293 -23.44 -9.25 11.90
N CYS A 294 -24.75 -9.18 12.12
CA CYS A 294 -25.58 -10.36 12.26
C CYS A 294 -25.64 -11.15 10.93
N PRO A 295 -25.82 -12.48 10.97
CA PRO A 295 -26.02 -13.30 9.78
C PRO A 295 -27.15 -12.79 8.87
N SER A 296 -27.04 -13.05 7.57
CA SER A 296 -28.06 -12.66 6.59
C SER A 296 -29.47 -13.02 7.06
N SER A 297 -30.42 -12.07 6.95
CA SER A 297 -31.82 -12.13 7.42
C SER A 297 -32.09 -11.97 8.92
N THR A 298 -31.05 -11.81 9.74
CA THR A 298 -31.20 -11.55 11.19
C THR A 298 -30.81 -10.13 11.58
N VAL A 299 -31.39 -9.65 12.68
CA VAL A 299 -31.12 -8.33 13.27
C VAL A 299 -30.89 -8.48 14.79
N PRO A 300 -30.01 -7.66 15.38
CA PRO A 300 -29.77 -7.69 16.82
C PRO A 300 -30.98 -7.18 17.59
N ILE A 301 -31.33 -7.85 18.69
CA ILE A 301 -32.48 -7.46 19.54
C ILE A 301 -32.19 -6.30 20.49
N TYR A 302 -30.95 -6.22 20.99
CA TYR A 302 -30.54 -5.17 21.92
C TYR A 302 -29.60 -4.18 21.22
N LEU A 303 -29.71 -2.91 21.59
CA LEU A 303 -28.80 -1.87 21.10
C LEU A 303 -27.33 -2.19 21.44
N ASN A 304 -27.08 -2.84 22.56
CA ASN A 304 -25.75 -3.24 23.03
C ASN A 304 -25.57 -4.77 22.96
N SER A 305 -26.04 -5.40 21.87
CA SER A 305 -25.94 -6.86 21.72
C SER A 305 -24.49 -7.34 21.82
N THR A 306 -24.23 -8.33 22.68
CA THR A 306 -22.88 -8.88 22.89
C THR A 306 -22.69 -10.27 22.28
N ARG A 307 -23.77 -10.97 21.94
CA ARG A 307 -23.71 -12.37 21.48
C ARG A 307 -24.44 -12.56 20.16
N ILE A 308 -24.02 -13.55 19.39
CA ILE A 308 -24.68 -13.94 18.14
C ILE A 308 -26.11 -14.45 18.38
N GLU A 309 -26.39 -15.02 19.56
CA GLU A 309 -27.73 -15.47 19.98
C GLU A 309 -28.75 -14.31 20.03
N HIS A 310 -28.27 -13.07 20.13
CA HIS A 310 -29.11 -11.88 20.06
C HIS A 310 -29.48 -11.49 18.63
N CYS A 311 -28.87 -12.11 17.61
CA CYS A 311 -29.25 -11.95 16.21
C CYS A 311 -30.43 -12.87 15.90
N LEU A 312 -31.62 -12.28 15.80
CA LEU A 312 -32.85 -13.01 15.54
C LEU A 312 -33.47 -12.58 14.22
N GLU A 313 -34.26 -13.44 13.59
CA GLU A 313 -34.85 -13.16 12.28
C GLU A 313 -35.63 -11.84 12.26
N LYS A 314 -35.37 -11.03 11.22
CA LYS A 314 -36.13 -9.81 11.02
C LYS A 314 -37.59 -10.18 10.76
N CYS A 315 -38.50 -9.67 11.59
CA CYS A 315 -39.92 -9.92 11.39
C CYS A 315 -40.40 -9.30 10.06
N PHE A 316 -41.21 -10.09 9.34
CA PHE A 316 -41.78 -9.72 8.05
C PHE A 316 -42.62 -8.41 8.14
N PRO A 317 -42.87 -7.72 7.01
CA PRO A 317 -43.82 -6.61 6.99
C PRO A 317 -45.17 -7.02 7.60
N GLY A 318 -45.71 -6.16 8.46
CA GLY A 318 -46.89 -6.44 9.28
C GLY A 318 -46.63 -7.27 10.55
N TRP A 319 -45.38 -7.59 10.88
CA TRP A 319 -45.05 -8.37 12.07
C TRP A 319 -43.97 -7.67 12.89
N GLN A 320 -44.17 -7.53 14.20
CA GLN A 320 -43.16 -7.04 15.14
C GLN A 320 -42.66 -8.14 16.04
N ARG A 321 -41.59 -7.88 16.78
CA ARG A 321 -41.13 -8.79 17.82
C ARG A 321 -42.01 -8.65 19.06
N SER A 322 -42.37 -9.78 19.67
CA SER A 322 -43.13 -9.80 20.93
C SER A 322 -42.32 -9.23 22.10
N LEU A 323 -43.01 -8.82 23.17
CA LEU A 323 -42.42 -8.17 24.35
C LEU A 323 -41.35 -9.03 25.06
N ASP A 324 -41.47 -10.35 24.95
CA ASP A 324 -40.51 -11.33 25.48
C ASP A 324 -39.29 -11.54 24.55
N GLY A 325 -39.28 -10.91 23.37
CA GLY A 325 -38.21 -11.00 22.38
C GLY A 325 -38.14 -12.32 21.60
N SER A 326 -39.03 -13.29 21.89
CA SER A 326 -38.88 -14.68 21.47
C SER A 326 -39.43 -14.98 20.07
N ARG A 327 -40.52 -14.32 19.67
CA ARG A 327 -41.24 -14.60 18.42
C ARG A 327 -41.78 -13.35 17.74
N CYS A 328 -41.96 -13.44 16.43
CA CYS A 328 -42.68 -12.40 15.69
C CYS A 328 -44.19 -12.55 15.89
N GLU A 329 -44.86 -11.46 16.22
CA GLU A 329 -46.30 -11.36 16.36
C GLU A 329 -46.87 -10.35 15.34
N PRO A 330 -48.10 -10.57 14.84
CA PRO A 330 -48.70 -9.68 13.86
C PRO A 330 -49.00 -8.32 14.50
N CYS A 331 -48.79 -7.22 13.77
CA CYS A 331 -49.22 -5.90 14.20
C CYS A 331 -50.71 -5.93 14.58
N ALA A 332 -51.04 -5.37 15.73
CA ALA A 332 -52.42 -5.23 16.16
C ALA A 332 -53.22 -4.33 15.19
N VAL A 333 -54.55 -4.43 15.27
CA VAL A 333 -55.44 -3.49 14.56
C VAL A 333 -55.12 -2.07 15.01
N GLY A 334 -55.10 -1.14 14.06
CA GLY A 334 -54.69 0.24 14.30
C GLY A 334 -53.19 0.49 14.15
N SER A 335 -52.42 -0.53 13.76
CA SER A 335 -50.99 -0.43 13.51
C SER A 335 -50.57 -1.12 12.21
N PHE A 336 -49.48 -0.65 11.61
CA PHE A 336 -48.89 -1.22 10.40
C PHE A 336 -47.36 -1.29 10.51
N LYS A 337 -46.72 -2.12 9.69
CA LYS A 337 -45.25 -2.17 9.61
C LYS A 337 -44.78 -2.44 8.19
N SER A 338 -44.04 -1.49 7.63
CA SER A 338 -43.46 -1.60 6.29
C SER A 338 -42.19 -2.46 6.30
N LYS A 339 -41.55 -2.60 5.15
CA LYS A 339 -40.30 -3.37 5.02
C LYS A 339 -39.11 -2.66 5.69
N GLU A 340 -39.15 -1.34 5.68
CA GLU A 340 -38.15 -0.41 6.20
C GLU A 340 -38.27 -0.28 7.72
N ASP A 341 -39.49 -0.41 8.25
CA ASP A 341 -39.78 -0.23 9.67
C ASP A 341 -39.27 -1.39 10.54
N SER A 342 -38.78 -1.06 11.72
CA SER A 342 -38.32 -2.01 12.74
C SER A 342 -39.45 -2.50 13.65
N VAL A 343 -40.46 -1.65 13.89
CA VAL A 343 -41.57 -1.88 14.82
C VAL A 343 -42.92 -1.54 14.17
N CYS A 344 -44.03 -2.02 14.73
CA CYS A 344 -45.35 -1.60 14.27
C CYS A 344 -45.59 -0.13 14.62
N MET A 345 -45.87 0.68 13.61
CA MET A 345 -46.24 2.07 13.74
C MET A 345 -47.75 2.19 13.89
N LEU A 346 -48.21 3.09 14.75
CA LEU A 346 -49.63 3.40 14.91
C LEU A 346 -50.15 4.14 13.67
N CYS A 347 -51.42 3.90 13.34
CA CYS A 347 -52.12 4.67 12.33
C CYS A 347 -52.26 6.15 12.75
N PRO A 348 -52.41 7.07 11.78
CA PRO A 348 -52.71 8.47 12.06
C PRO A 348 -53.99 8.63 12.89
N SER A 349 -54.07 9.70 13.67
CA SER A 349 -55.19 9.98 14.58
C SER A 349 -56.54 9.83 13.88
N GLY A 350 -57.43 9.02 14.46
CA GLY A 350 -58.78 8.76 13.95
C GLY A 350 -58.88 7.66 12.90
N TRP A 351 -57.77 7.02 12.52
CA TRP A 351 -57.73 5.94 11.54
C TRP A 351 -57.24 4.63 12.14
N THR A 352 -57.74 3.52 11.61
CA THR A 352 -57.41 2.15 12.01
C THR A 352 -57.31 1.23 10.79
N THR A 353 -56.83 0.02 11.01
CA THR A 353 -56.67 -1.01 9.97
C THR A 353 -57.81 -2.02 9.99
N LEU A 354 -58.07 -2.69 8.87
CA LEU A 354 -59.11 -3.73 8.80
C LEU A 354 -58.71 -4.99 9.59
N ASN A 355 -57.46 -5.41 9.44
CA ASN A 355 -56.96 -6.67 9.96
C ASN A 355 -55.65 -6.46 10.72
N LYS A 356 -55.31 -7.44 11.54
CA LYS A 356 -53.94 -7.57 12.06
C LYS A 356 -52.96 -7.76 10.90
N ALA A 357 -51.69 -7.47 11.16
CA ALA A 357 -50.58 -7.61 10.22
C ALA A 357 -50.63 -6.70 8.96
N SER A 358 -51.18 -5.50 9.11
CA SER A 358 -51.10 -4.46 8.07
C SER A 358 -49.68 -4.07 7.74
N LYS A 359 -49.40 -3.84 6.45
CA LYS A 359 -48.03 -3.68 5.91
C LYS A 359 -47.74 -2.25 5.50
N HIS A 360 -48.76 -1.45 5.21
CA HIS A 360 -48.60 -0.11 4.64
C HIS A 360 -49.47 0.91 5.35
N LEU A 361 -49.06 2.18 5.32
CA LEU A 361 -49.84 3.29 5.86
C LEU A 361 -51.23 3.39 5.22
N ASN A 362 -51.36 3.05 3.94
CA ASN A 362 -52.64 3.08 3.23
C ASN A 362 -53.64 2.02 3.74
N ASP A 363 -53.17 1.04 4.52
CA ASP A 363 -54.06 0.08 5.18
C ASP A 363 -54.83 0.75 6.34
N CYS A 364 -54.38 1.93 6.82
CA CYS A 364 -55.08 2.78 7.79
C CYS A 364 -56.21 3.58 7.13
N SER A 365 -57.19 2.89 6.55
CA SER A 365 -58.26 3.49 5.73
C SER A 365 -59.63 3.48 6.40
N ILE A 366 -59.73 2.95 7.61
CA ILE A 366 -61.00 2.84 8.36
C ILE A 366 -60.98 3.88 9.48
N LYS A 367 -62.10 4.55 9.73
CA LYS A 367 -62.22 5.42 10.91
C LYS A 367 -62.36 4.57 12.18
N ILE A 368 -61.68 4.98 13.25
CA ILE A 368 -61.78 4.29 14.55
C ILE A 368 -63.26 4.20 14.97
N CYS A 369 -63.72 3.00 15.30
CA CYS A 369 -65.05 2.79 15.85
C CYS A 369 -65.01 3.02 17.36
N TYR A 370 -65.78 4.00 17.82
CA TYR A 370 -65.91 4.30 19.24
C TYR A 370 -66.73 3.21 19.94
N PRO A 371 -66.53 3.03 21.26
CA PRO A 371 -67.41 2.19 22.07
C PRO A 371 -68.88 2.47 21.79
N GLY A 372 -69.70 1.42 21.78
CA GLY A 372 -71.09 1.44 21.32
C GLY A 372 -71.27 1.16 19.82
N THR A 373 -70.20 1.20 19.01
CA THR A 373 -70.28 0.91 17.57
C THR A 373 -69.46 -0.32 17.19
N PHE A 374 -69.87 -1.01 16.13
CA PHE A 374 -69.14 -2.12 15.52
C PHE A 374 -68.82 -1.81 14.06
N LEU A 375 -67.69 -2.33 13.58
CA LEU A 375 -67.30 -2.16 12.17
C LEU A 375 -68.11 -3.10 11.27
N ASN A 376 -68.88 -2.53 10.34
CA ASN A 376 -69.46 -3.31 9.24
C ASN A 376 -68.40 -3.53 8.16
N THR A 377 -67.96 -4.78 8.00
CA THR A 377 -66.90 -5.16 7.06
C THR A 377 -67.27 -4.96 5.59
N SER A 378 -68.56 -4.87 5.26
CA SER A 378 -69.04 -4.69 3.89
C SER A 378 -69.03 -3.22 3.46
N THR A 379 -69.29 -2.30 4.39
CA THR A 379 -69.32 -0.85 4.13
C THR A 379 -68.07 -0.12 4.63
N LEU A 380 -67.24 -0.79 5.45
CA LEU A 380 -66.09 -0.22 6.16
C LEU A 380 -66.48 0.99 7.02
N GLN A 381 -67.72 1.01 7.52
CA GLN A 381 -68.27 2.06 8.37
C GLN A 381 -68.65 1.50 9.74
N CYS A 382 -68.54 2.34 10.76
CA CYS A 382 -68.96 2.00 12.11
C CYS A 382 -70.48 2.18 12.22
N HIS A 383 -71.18 1.12 12.64
CA HIS A 383 -72.61 1.15 12.92
C HIS A 383 -72.85 0.95 14.42
N PRO A 384 -73.87 1.59 15.00
CA PRO A 384 -74.21 1.38 16.40
C PRO A 384 -74.70 -0.05 16.66
N CYS A 385 -74.42 -0.59 17.84
CA CYS A 385 -74.97 -1.87 18.28
C CYS A 385 -76.49 -1.80 18.43
N ASP A 386 -77.19 -2.88 18.03
CA ASP A 386 -78.64 -3.01 18.18
C ASP A 386 -79.07 -3.20 19.65
N TYR A 387 -80.38 -3.07 19.91
CA TYR A 387 -80.97 -3.26 21.24
C TYR A 387 -80.62 -4.62 21.84
N GLY A 388 -80.35 -4.65 23.14
CA GLY A 388 -79.90 -5.84 23.87
C GLY A 388 -78.43 -6.21 23.65
N LEU A 389 -77.70 -5.45 22.83
CA LEU A 389 -76.26 -5.61 22.58
C LEU A 389 -75.48 -4.35 22.98
N TYR A 390 -74.23 -4.52 23.41
CA TYR A 390 -73.33 -3.42 23.78
C TYR A 390 -71.92 -3.62 23.22
N MET A 391 -71.13 -2.55 23.20
CA MET A 391 -69.70 -2.60 22.88
C MET A 391 -68.91 -1.66 23.80
N ASP A 392 -67.96 -2.21 24.54
CA ASP A 392 -67.06 -1.48 25.47
C ASP A 392 -65.65 -1.26 24.93
N GLU A 393 -65.31 -1.90 23.82
CA GLU A 393 -63.98 -1.84 23.22
C GLU A 393 -63.96 -0.93 21.99
N TYR A 394 -62.85 -0.21 21.80
CA TYR A 394 -62.57 0.48 20.54
C TYR A 394 -62.35 -0.53 19.42
N ASP A 395 -62.77 -0.19 18.20
CA ASP A 395 -62.66 -1.04 17.00
C ASP A 395 -63.34 -2.42 17.12
N GLY A 396 -64.35 -2.50 17.98
CA GLY A 396 -65.16 -3.68 18.19
C GLY A 396 -65.72 -4.29 16.89
N ARG A 397 -65.68 -5.62 16.80
CA ARG A 397 -66.15 -6.37 15.61
C ARG A 397 -67.54 -6.99 15.80
N ILE A 398 -67.87 -7.36 17.04
CA ILE A 398 -69.11 -8.07 17.38
C ILE A 398 -69.64 -7.50 18.67
N CYS A 399 -70.87 -6.96 18.65
CA CYS A 399 -71.53 -6.48 19.85
C CYS A 399 -71.80 -7.63 20.82
N LYS A 400 -71.49 -7.42 22.10
CA LYS A 400 -71.66 -8.38 23.19
C LYS A 400 -73.13 -8.37 23.65
N LEU A 401 -73.67 -9.54 23.99
CA LEU A 401 -75.00 -9.66 24.60
C LEU A 401 -75.00 -9.07 26.01
N CYS A 402 -76.04 -8.33 26.35
CA CYS A 402 -76.23 -7.84 27.72
C CYS A 402 -76.34 -9.02 28.70
N PRO A 403 -75.83 -8.87 29.94
CA PRO A 403 -76.03 -9.83 31.02
C PRO A 403 -77.51 -10.17 31.25
N ILE A 404 -77.77 -11.35 31.84
CA ILE A 404 -79.13 -11.83 32.10
C ILE A 404 -79.92 -10.77 32.89
N SER A 405 -81.16 -10.53 32.47
CA SER A 405 -82.09 -9.53 33.05
C SER A 405 -81.77 -8.06 32.78
N THR A 406 -80.83 -7.73 31.88
CA THR A 406 -80.52 -6.35 31.47
C THR A 406 -80.73 -6.14 29.96
N THR A 407 -81.04 -4.91 29.54
CA THR A 407 -81.14 -4.53 28.12
C THR A 407 -80.59 -3.12 27.91
N THR A 408 -80.25 -2.78 26.67
CA THR A 408 -79.92 -1.41 26.27
C THR A 408 -81.20 -0.67 25.84
N TYR A 409 -81.36 0.59 26.27
CA TYR A 409 -82.53 1.42 25.95
C TYR A 409 -82.31 2.33 24.72
N GLN A 410 -81.09 2.39 24.19
CA GLN A 410 -80.70 3.12 23.00
C GLN A 410 -79.77 2.28 22.12
N LEU A 411 -79.65 2.66 20.84
CA LEU A 411 -78.68 2.07 19.92
C LEU A 411 -77.27 2.54 20.29
N GLY A 412 -76.32 1.62 20.25
CA GLY A 412 -74.89 1.88 20.41
C GLY A 412 -74.43 2.24 21.83
N MET A 413 -74.91 1.48 22.81
CA MET A 413 -74.60 1.68 24.22
C MET A 413 -73.29 1.03 24.65
N VAL A 414 -72.64 1.61 25.66
CA VAL A 414 -71.43 1.10 26.32
C VAL A 414 -71.77 0.45 27.67
N VAL A 415 -70.84 -0.33 28.24
CA VAL A 415 -71.08 -1.10 29.49
C VAL A 415 -71.62 -0.26 30.66
N THR A 416 -71.23 1.01 30.76
CA THR A 416 -71.68 1.91 31.82
C THR A 416 -73.14 2.33 31.70
N ASP A 417 -73.77 2.07 30.55
CA ASP A 417 -75.15 2.45 30.26
C ASP A 417 -76.08 1.23 30.22
N ILE A 418 -75.59 0.06 30.65
CA ILE A 418 -76.38 -1.15 30.86
C ILE A 418 -77.10 -0.99 32.21
N ASP A 419 -78.17 -0.20 32.24
CA ASP A 419 -79.09 -0.17 33.36
C ASP A 419 -80.53 -0.06 32.88
N LEU A 420 -81.25 -1.17 33.07
CA LEU A 420 -82.63 -1.27 33.53
C LEU A 420 -83.04 -2.74 33.42
N SER A 421 -83.49 -3.28 34.56
CA SER A 421 -84.05 -4.62 34.60
C SER A 421 -85.25 -4.70 33.66
N ILE A 422 -85.39 -5.82 32.93
CA ILE A 422 -86.52 -6.08 32.00
C ILE A 422 -87.91 -5.89 32.68
N ASN A 423 -87.95 -5.85 34.01
CA ASN A 423 -89.15 -5.65 34.83
C ASN A 423 -89.65 -4.19 34.89
N GLU A 424 -88.93 -3.20 34.33
CA GLU A 424 -89.38 -1.79 34.34
C GLU A 424 -89.86 -1.27 32.96
N LEU A 425 -89.91 -2.13 31.93
CA LEU A 425 -90.29 -1.74 30.56
C LEU A 425 -91.67 -2.26 30.08
N TYR A 426 -92.58 -2.61 31.01
CA TYR A 426 -93.96 -3.02 30.69
C TYR A 426 -95.03 -2.26 31.46
#